data_AF-A0A524QWK2-F1
#
_entry.id   AF-A0A524QWK2-F1
#
_cell.length_a   1.000
_cell.length_b   1.000
_cell.length_c   1.000
_cell.angle_alpha   90.00
_cell.angle_beta   90.00
_cell.angle_gamma   90.00
#
_symmetry.space_group_name_H-M   'P 1'
#
loop_
_entity.id
_entity.type
_entity.pdbx_description
1 polymer ?
#
loop_
_entity_poly.entity_id
_entity_poly.type
_entity_poly.pdbx_seq_one_letter_code
_entity_poly.pdbx_strand_id
1 'polypeptide(L)' 'MGSHRDTLIKDELRKMLEEAQAIANRLEQWIDLAHDYDFQRQLKKIDAELIDFQHAISVAINMEEKE' A
#
# COMPACT_ATOMS: atom_id res chain seq x y z
N MET A 1 15.96 2.30 -24.06
CA MET A 1 15.18 1.09 -24.38
C MET A 1 15.06 0.32 -23.08
N GLY A 2 13.95 0.47 -22.36
CA GLY A 2 13.75 -0.21 -21.07
C GLY A 2 13.80 -1.73 -21.24
N SER A 3 14.49 -2.40 -20.34
CA SER A 3 14.63 -3.85 -20.35
C SER A 3 13.28 -4.51 -20.08
N HIS A 4 13.02 -5.69 -20.66
CA HIS A 4 11.84 -6.51 -20.34
C HIS A 4 11.68 -6.75 -18.82
N ARG A 5 12.79 -6.71 -18.09
CA ARG A 5 12.85 -6.79 -16.63
C ARG A 5 12.22 -5.59 -15.93
N ASP A 6 12.40 -4.38 -16.46
CA ASP A 6 11.93 -3.13 -15.83
C ASP A 6 10.40 -3.06 -15.92
N THR A 7 9.83 -3.55 -17.03
CA THR A 7 8.38 -3.72 -17.18
C THR A 7 7.79 -4.68 -16.15
N LEU A 8 8.45 -5.83 -15.91
CA LEU A 8 7.97 -6.84 -14.95
C LEU A 8 7.98 -6.31 -13.51
N ILE A 9 9.05 -5.60 -13.12
CA ILE A 9 9.17 -5.00 -11.79
C ILE A 9 8.07 -3.94 -11.59
N LYS A 10 7.81 -3.12 -12.61
CA LYS A 10 6.77 -2.09 -12.55
C LYS A 10 5.36 -2.68 -12.40
N ASP A 11 5.06 -3.75 -13.12
CA ASP A 11 3.77 -4.44 -13.01
C ASP A 11 3.59 -5.07 -11.62
N GLU A 12 4.66 -5.63 -11.05
CA GLU A 12 4.66 -6.18 -9.69
C GLU A 12 4.44 -5.08 -8.64
N LEU A 13 5.12 -3.94 -8.76
CA LEU A 13 4.91 -2.78 -7.87
C LEU A 13 3.48 -2.24 -7.95
N ARG A 14 2.89 -2.17 -9.15
CA ARG A 14 1.49 -1.75 -9.31
C ARG A 14 0.52 -2.72 -8.65
N LYS A 15 0.75 -4.02 -8.82
CA LYS A 15 -0.07 -5.04 -8.16
C LYS A 15 0.03 -4.95 -6.63
N MET A 16 1.23 -4.75 -6.10
CA MET A 16 1.42 -4.53 -4.65
C MET A 16 0.68 -3.29 -4.15
N LEU A 17 0.64 -2.21 -4.93
CA LEU A 17 -0.11 -1.00 -4.60
C LEU A 17 -1.62 -1.25 -4.56
N GLU A 18 -2.16 -1.98 -5.54
CA GLU A 18 -3.57 -2.37 -5.58
C GLU A 18 -3.95 -3.26 -4.40
N GLU A 19 -3.11 -4.25 -4.07
CA GLU A 19 -3.31 -5.13 -2.92
C GLU A 19 -3.27 -4.33 -1.61
N ALA A 20 -2.31 -3.41 -1.44
CA ALA A 20 -2.24 -2.54 -0.29
C ALA A 20 -3.50 -1.67 -0.15
N GLN A 21 -4.02 -1.11 -1.26
CA GLN A 21 -5.26 -0.33 -1.24
C GLN A 21 -6.48 -1.18 -0.84
N ALA A 22 -6.55 -2.42 -1.32
CA ALA A 22 -7.62 -3.34 -0.93
C ALA A 22 -7.57 -3.68 0.56
N ILE A 23 -6.37 -3.83 1.13
CA ILE A 23 -6.18 -4.05 2.57
C ILE A 23 -6.61 -2.80 3.36
N ALA A 24 -6.23 -1.60 2.92
CA ALA A 24 -6.59 -0.34 3.57
C ALA A 24 -8.12 -0.18 3.66
N ASN A 25 -8.83 -0.41 2.55
CA ASN A 25 -10.28 -0.34 2.52
C ASN A 25 -10.96 -1.33 3.47
N ARG A 26 -10.37 -2.53 3.66
CA ARG A 26 -10.88 -3.53 4.62
C ARG A 26 -10.58 -3.14 6.05
N LEU A 27 -9.42 -2.54 6.29
CA LEU A 27 -8.99 -2.09 7.61
C LEU A 27 -9.87 -0.94 8.11
N GLU A 28 -10.25 -0.01 7.24
CA GLU A 28 -11.19 1.06 7.54
C GLU A 28 -12.54 0.50 8.03
N GLN A 29 -13.09 -0.50 7.34
CA GLN A 29 -14.31 -1.20 7.78
C GLN A 29 -14.15 -1.85 9.16
N TRP A 30 -12.97 -2.43 9.46
CA TRP A 30 -12.70 -3.02 10.77
C TRP A 30 -12.54 -1.98 11.87
N ILE A 31 -11.95 -0.82 11.57
CA ILE A 31 -11.82 0.33 12.49
C ILE A 31 -13.21 0.86 12.87
N ASP A 32 -14.13 0.92 11.90
CA ASP A 32 -15.50 1.40 12.11
C ASP A 32 -16.35 0.42 12.92
N LEU A 33 -16.13 -0.89 12.72
CA LEU A 33 -16.83 -1.96 13.45
C LEU A 33 -16.22 -2.24 14.84
N ALA A 34 -15.00 -1.78 15.11
CA ALA A 34 -14.33 -2.01 16.38
C ALA A 34 -14.97 -1.17 17.50
N HIS A 35 -15.60 -1.85 18.46
CA HIS A 35 -16.13 -1.21 19.67
C HIS A 35 -15.10 -1.10 20.80
N ASP A 36 -14.02 -1.88 20.72
CA ASP A 36 -12.92 -1.83 21.69
C ASP A 36 -11.91 -0.75 21.27
N TYR A 37 -11.67 0.20 22.17
CA TYR A 37 -10.81 1.35 21.91
C TYR A 37 -9.35 0.95 21.65
N ASP A 38 -8.82 -0.02 22.40
CA ASP A 38 -7.43 -0.45 22.24
C ASP A 38 -7.25 -1.20 20.93
N PHE A 39 -8.22 -2.04 20.56
CA PHE A 39 -8.25 -2.72 19.28
C PHE A 39 -8.34 -1.72 18.12
N GLN A 40 -9.26 -0.75 18.19
CA GLN A 40 -9.37 0.31 17.19
C GLN A 40 -8.07 1.10 17.04
N ARG A 41 -7.39 1.39 18.17
CA ARG A 41 -6.09 2.07 18.18
C ARG A 41 -5.01 1.26 17.49
N GLN A 42 -4.97 -0.07 17.67
CA GLN A 42 -4.01 -0.91 16.95
C GLN A 42 -4.30 -0.94 15.45
N LEU A 43 -5.58 -1.05 15.05
CA LEU A 43 -5.96 -1.02 13.64
C LEU A 43 -5.54 0.30 12.97
N LYS A 44 -5.73 1.45 13.64
CA LYS A 44 -5.28 2.75 13.13
C LYS A 44 -3.76 2.87 12.98
N LYS A 45 -2.97 2.14 13.78
CA LYS A 45 -1.51 2.09 13.59
C LYS A 45 -1.13 1.29 12.36
N ILE A 46 -1.78 0.14 12.16
CA ILE A 46 -1.60 -0.67 10.96
C ILE A 46 -1.97 0.14 9.71
N ASP A 47 -3.03 0.96 9.79
CA ASP A 47 -3.46 1.84 8.71
C ASP A 47 -2.38 2.86 8.33
N ALA A 48 -1.80 3.52 9.34
CA ALA A 48 -0.70 4.46 9.14
C ALA A 48 0.54 3.79 8.51
N GLU A 49 0.93 2.61 9.00
CA GLU A 49 2.06 1.85 8.43
C GLU A 49 1.78 1.43 6.98
N LEU A 50 0.54 1.11 6.64
CA LEU A 50 0.13 0.76 5.30
C LEU A 50 0.17 1.96 4.34
N ILE A 51 -0.21 3.15 4.80
CA ILE A 51 -0.09 4.40 4.03
C ILE A 51 1.39 4.68 3.70
N ASP A 52 2.28 4.53 4.68
CA ASP A 52 3.72 4.71 4.48
C ASP A 52 4.26 3.71 3.45
N PHE A 53 3.80 2.45 3.51
CA PHE A 53 4.17 1.41 2.54
C PHE A 53 3.67 1.73 1.12
N GLN A 54 2.42 2.17 0.97
CA GLN A 54 1.87 2.62 -0.32
C GLN A 54 2.67 3.80 -0.89
N HIS A 55 3.05 4.75 -0.04
CA HIS A 55 3.88 5.87 -0.44
C HIS A 55 5.25 5.43 -0.95
N ALA A 56 5.91 4.50 -0.25
CA ALA A 56 7.20 3.95 -0.66
C ALA A 56 7.12 3.24 -2.03
N ILE A 57 6.06 2.45 -2.27
CA ILE A 57 5.81 1.81 -3.57
C ILE A 57 5.59 2.87 -4.65
N SER A 58 4.77 3.89 -4.38
CA SER A 58 4.50 4.97 -5.34
C SER A 58 5.78 5.72 -5.71
N VAL A 59 6.65 6.00 -4.73
CA VAL A 59 7.97 6.60 -4.99
C VAL A 59 8.82 5.69 -5.87
N ALA A 60 8.88 4.38 -5.59
CA ALA A 60 9.63 3.42 -6.41
C ALA A 60 9.14 3.40 -7.87
N ILE A 61 7.82 3.35 -8.09
CA ILE A 61 7.22 3.41 -9.43
C ILE A 61 7.62 4.70 -10.16
N ASN A 62 7.60 5.85 -9.47
CA ASN A 62 7.92 7.15 -10.06
C ASN A 62 9.43 7.34 -10.33
N MET A 63 10.30 6.66 -9.58
CA MET A 63 11.75 6.68 -9.84
C MET A 63 12.08 5.93 -11.14
N GLU A 64 11.44 4.78 -11.36
CA GLU A 64 11.57 4.00 -12.60
C GLU A 64 11.01 4.74 -13.84
N GLU A 65 10.14 5.75 -13.67
CA GLU A 65 9.62 6.57 -14.79
C GLU A 65 10.53 7.73 -15.20
N LYS A 66 11.54 8.05 -14.38
CA LYS A 66 12.48 9.16 -14.63
C LYS A 66 13.82 8.71 -15.22
N GLU A 67 14.05 7.40 -15.34
CA GLU A 67 15.19 6.78 -16.05
C GLU A 67 14.82 6.36 -17.49
#